data_AF-A0A379U1N2-F1
#
_entry.id   AF-A0A379U1N2-F1
#
_cell.length_a   1.000
_cell.length_b   1.000
_cell.length_c   1.000
_cell.angle_alpha   90.00
_cell.angle_beta   90.00
_cell.angle_gamma   90.00
#
_symmetry.space_group_name_H-M   'P 1'
#
loop_
_entity.id
_entity.type
_entity.pdbx_description
1 polymer ?
#
loop_
_entity_poly.entity_id
_entity_poly.type
_entity_poly.pdbx_seq_one_letter_code
_entity_poly.pdbx_strand_id
1 'polypeptide(L)'
;MTGRLPKCAAIRLKVTVRFTPDLTPVHHLCDDHFVPWWVTLARHNLEKEAPNGVTTEMLDEGLERQDLTALNFVTIDSASTEDMDDALYAEELADGRLQLTVAIADPTAWIAEGSKLDNAAKIRAFTNYLPGFNIPMLPRELSDDLCSLRANEVRPALACRMIIAADGAIDDDIAFFCGHDRVEGQAGVRQCLRLAGK
;
A
#
# COMPACT_ATOMS: atom_id res chain seq x y z
N MET A 1 73.43 19.68 47.50
CA MET A 1 73.71 19.33 46.09
C MET A 1 72.47 18.66 45.53
N THR A 2 71.66 19.42 44.80
CA THR A 2 70.36 19.00 44.25
C THR A 2 70.50 18.88 42.72
N GLY A 3 70.21 17.70 42.16
CA GLY A 3 70.19 17.47 40.70
C GLY A 3 69.70 16.06 40.39
N ARG A 4 68.37 15.85 40.33
CA ARG A 4 67.48 15.84 39.15
C ARG A 4 67.52 14.51 38.38
N LEU A 5 66.48 13.69 38.65
CA LEU A 5 66.17 12.44 37.95
C LEU A 5 65.87 12.67 36.45
N PRO A 6 66.16 11.70 35.55
CA PRO A 6 65.87 11.82 34.14
C PRO A 6 64.36 11.76 33.87
N LYS A 7 63.89 12.64 32.99
CA LYS A 7 62.48 12.75 32.58
C LYS A 7 62.07 11.53 31.73
N CYS A 8 60.95 10.91 32.07
CA CYS A 8 60.25 9.96 31.20
C CYS A 8 59.95 10.59 29.83
N ALA A 9 60.30 9.89 28.76
CA ALA A 9 59.88 10.24 27.40
C ALA A 9 58.40 9.83 27.22
N ALA A 10 57.52 10.81 27.03
CA ALA A 10 56.14 10.56 26.65
C ALA A 10 56.07 10.23 25.15
N ILE A 11 55.77 8.99 24.80
CA ILE A 11 55.46 8.59 23.43
C ILE A 11 54.04 9.09 23.11
N ARG A 12 53.92 10.15 22.31
CA ARG A 12 52.64 10.59 21.74
C ARG A 12 52.33 9.73 20.51
N LEU A 13 51.49 8.72 20.66
CA LEU A 13 50.81 8.06 19.54
C LEU A 13 49.83 9.06 18.91
N LYS A 14 50.16 9.59 17.73
CA LYS A 14 49.20 10.27 16.85
C LYS A 14 48.38 9.20 16.14
N VAL A 15 47.20 8.88 16.66
CA VAL A 15 46.19 8.12 15.89
C VAL A 15 45.58 9.09 14.87
N THR A 16 45.97 8.96 13.62
CA THR A 16 45.30 9.65 12.51
C THR A 16 44.12 8.79 12.08
N VAL A 17 42.91 9.12 12.54
CA VAL A 17 41.68 8.55 11.98
C VAL A 17 41.49 9.18 10.60
N ARG A 18 41.76 8.41 9.54
CA ARG A 18 41.40 8.81 8.17
C ARG A 18 39.94 8.45 7.94
N PHE A 19 39.07 9.45 7.87
CA PHE A 19 37.74 9.27 7.31
C PHE A 19 37.86 9.26 5.79
N THR A 20 37.77 8.09 5.18
CA THR A 20 37.47 7.94 3.75
C THR A 20 36.03 7.45 3.67
N PRO A 21 35.03 8.32 3.48
CA PRO A 21 33.72 7.83 3.10
C PRO A 21 33.88 7.13 1.74
N ASP A 22 33.49 5.87 1.68
CA ASP A 22 33.28 5.19 0.41
C ASP A 22 32.02 5.80 -0.21
N LEU A 23 32.22 6.87 -0.99
CA LEU A 23 31.15 7.58 -1.66
C LEU A 23 30.74 6.74 -2.86
N THR A 24 29.63 6.00 -2.74
CA THR A 24 28.94 5.47 -3.91
C THR A 24 28.56 6.65 -4.81
N PRO A 25 28.87 6.62 -6.13
CA PRO A 25 28.70 7.79 -6.97
C PRO A 25 27.22 8.14 -7.09
N VAL A 26 26.82 9.26 -6.49
CA VAL A 26 25.53 9.88 -6.79
C VAL A 26 25.76 10.89 -7.89
N HIS A 27 25.80 10.38 -9.13
CA HIS A 27 25.89 11.21 -10.32
C HIS A 27 24.61 12.06 -10.44
N HIS A 28 24.76 13.39 -10.56
CA HIS A 28 23.76 14.37 -11.00
C HIS A 28 22.75 14.96 -9.99
N LEU A 29 23.11 15.17 -8.72
CA LEU A 29 22.20 15.79 -7.73
C LEU A 29 22.05 17.33 -7.79
N CYS A 30 22.90 18.12 -8.46
CA CYS A 30 22.78 19.58 -8.30
C CYS A 30 21.66 20.23 -9.13
N ASP A 31 21.27 19.61 -10.26
CA ASP A 31 20.29 20.18 -11.19
C ASP A 31 19.00 19.34 -11.30
N ASP A 32 18.87 18.26 -10.52
CA ASP A 32 17.68 17.41 -10.52
C ASP A 32 16.61 17.95 -9.55
N HIS A 33 15.43 18.30 -10.06
CA HIS A 33 14.31 18.74 -9.23
C HIS A 33 13.79 17.66 -8.27
N PHE A 34 14.12 16.39 -8.51
CA PHE A 34 13.75 15.25 -7.67
C PHE A 34 14.73 14.97 -6.51
N VAL A 35 15.78 15.77 -6.34
CA VAL A 35 16.75 15.65 -5.24
C VAL A 35 16.12 15.44 -3.86
N PRO A 36 15.06 16.18 -3.45
CA PRO A 36 14.44 15.96 -2.14
C PRO A 36 13.96 14.52 -1.94
N TRP A 37 13.43 13.89 -2.98
CA TRP A 37 12.95 12.50 -2.93
C TRP A 37 14.13 11.52 -2.89
N TRP A 38 15.12 11.66 -3.78
CA TRP A 38 16.24 10.72 -3.85
C TRP A 38 17.09 10.72 -2.58
N VAL A 39 17.35 11.91 -2.03
CA VAL A 39 18.09 12.05 -0.78
C VAL A 39 17.30 11.44 0.38
N THR A 40 15.98 11.67 0.44
CA THR A 40 15.14 11.11 1.50
C THR A 40 15.09 9.59 1.43
N LEU A 41 14.80 9.02 0.26
CA LEU A 41 14.74 7.57 0.05
C LEU A 41 16.10 6.91 0.34
N ALA A 42 17.20 7.48 -0.16
CA ALA A 42 18.53 6.96 0.12
C ALA A 42 18.91 7.04 1.61
N ARG A 43 18.59 8.16 2.28
CA ARG A 43 18.85 8.33 3.72
C ARG A 43 18.14 7.30 4.57
N HIS A 44 16.92 6.91 4.18
CA HIS A 44 16.13 5.90 4.87
C HIS A 44 16.32 4.48 4.32
N ASN A 45 17.23 4.29 3.35
CA ASN A 45 17.48 3.02 2.67
C ASN A 45 16.19 2.37 2.11
N LEU A 46 15.31 3.20 1.54
CA LEU A 46 14.07 2.78 0.90
C LEU A 46 14.27 2.60 -0.61
N GLU A 47 13.42 1.77 -1.20
CA GLU A 47 13.35 1.56 -2.63
C GLU A 47 13.04 2.86 -3.37
N LYS A 48 13.49 2.96 -4.61
CA LYS A 48 13.26 4.12 -5.49
C LYS A 48 12.28 3.84 -6.64
N GLU A 49 11.94 2.57 -6.82
CA GLU A 49 11.18 2.06 -7.97
C GLU A 49 10.19 0.97 -7.52
N ALA A 50 9.13 0.77 -8.30
CA ALA A 50 8.21 -0.34 -8.14
C ALA A 50 8.95 -1.69 -8.23
N PRO A 51 8.49 -2.75 -7.55
CA PRO A 51 9.09 -4.06 -7.71
C PRO A 51 8.82 -4.59 -9.11
N ASN A 52 9.79 -5.29 -9.67
CA ASN A 52 9.64 -5.95 -10.96
C ASN A 52 9.04 -7.35 -10.79
N GLY A 53 8.30 -7.78 -11.81
CA GLY A 53 7.75 -9.13 -11.91
C GLY A 53 6.23 -9.10 -11.85
N VAL A 54 5.59 -9.75 -12.81
CA VAL A 54 4.13 -9.83 -12.90
C VAL A 54 3.76 -11.30 -12.85
N THR A 55 2.80 -11.64 -12.00
CA THR A 55 2.07 -12.89 -12.11
C THR A 55 0.89 -12.66 -13.04
N THR A 56 0.70 -13.54 -14.01
CA THR A 56 -0.35 -13.41 -15.03
C THR A 56 -1.53 -14.32 -14.78
N GLU A 57 -1.45 -15.19 -13.78
CA GLU A 57 -2.46 -16.21 -13.51
C GLU A 57 -2.92 -16.12 -12.06
N MET A 58 -4.24 -16.13 -11.89
CA MET A 58 -4.89 -16.23 -10.59
C MET A 58 -4.73 -17.65 -10.06
N LEU A 59 -4.44 -17.77 -8.77
CA LEU A 59 -4.28 -19.02 -8.07
C LEU A 59 -5.64 -19.71 -7.89
N ASP A 60 -5.67 -21.03 -8.06
CA ASP A 60 -6.82 -21.85 -7.66
C ASP A 60 -6.63 -22.28 -6.20
N GLU A 61 -7.30 -21.57 -5.30
CA GLU A 61 -7.28 -21.81 -3.86
C GLU A 61 -8.38 -22.80 -3.42
N GLY A 62 -9.19 -23.32 -4.35
CA GLY A 62 -10.38 -24.10 -4.03
C GLY A 62 -11.49 -23.31 -3.35
N LEU A 63 -11.45 -21.97 -3.45
CA LEU A 63 -12.43 -21.06 -2.87
C LEU A 63 -13.63 -20.87 -3.81
N GLU A 64 -14.83 -20.96 -3.25
CA GLU A 64 -16.06 -20.60 -3.97
C GLU A 64 -16.21 -19.07 -3.94
N ARG A 65 -16.14 -18.45 -5.13
CA ARG A 65 -16.33 -17.00 -5.30
C ARG A 65 -17.76 -16.71 -5.72
N GLN A 66 -18.51 -16.04 -4.86
CA GLN A 66 -19.88 -15.62 -5.16
C GLN A 66 -19.92 -14.57 -6.28
N ASP A 67 -20.92 -14.63 -7.15
CA ASP A 67 -21.14 -13.58 -8.14
C ASP A 67 -21.88 -12.39 -7.49
N LEU A 68 -21.17 -11.28 -7.36
CA LEU A 68 -21.68 -10.02 -6.80
C LEU A 68 -21.84 -8.94 -7.89
N THR A 69 -21.66 -9.28 -9.17
CA THR A 69 -21.61 -8.32 -10.28
C THR A 69 -22.94 -7.60 -10.56
N ALA A 70 -24.03 -8.07 -9.96
CA ALA A 70 -25.35 -7.44 -9.99
C ALA A 70 -25.54 -6.38 -8.89
N LEU A 71 -24.64 -6.31 -7.89
CA LEU A 71 -24.68 -5.30 -6.85
C LEU A 71 -23.96 -4.03 -7.33
N ASN A 72 -24.56 -2.87 -7.06
CA ASN A 72 -24.03 -1.58 -7.52
C ASN A 72 -22.93 -1.07 -6.59
N PHE A 73 -21.77 -1.74 -6.60
CA PHE A 73 -20.61 -1.31 -5.83
C PHE A 73 -20.04 0.01 -6.33
N VAL A 74 -19.54 0.83 -5.41
CA VAL A 74 -18.83 2.08 -5.71
C VAL A 74 -17.53 2.16 -4.93
N THR A 75 -16.51 2.77 -5.49
CA THR A 75 -15.28 3.16 -4.76
C THR A 75 -15.33 4.66 -4.47
N ILE A 76 -14.70 5.10 -3.37
CA ILE A 76 -14.70 6.51 -2.96
C ILE A 76 -13.26 6.98 -2.70
N ASP A 77 -12.66 7.58 -3.71
CA ASP A 77 -11.23 7.86 -3.76
C ASP A 77 -10.90 9.26 -4.28
N SER A 78 -9.61 9.59 -4.33
CA SER A 78 -9.16 10.74 -5.11
C SER A 78 -9.29 10.44 -6.61
N ALA A 79 -9.56 11.45 -7.43
CA ALA A 79 -9.68 11.26 -8.88
C ALA A 79 -8.36 10.81 -9.57
N SER A 80 -7.24 10.90 -8.86
CA SER A 80 -5.92 10.43 -9.30
C SER A 80 -5.52 9.09 -8.69
N THR A 81 -6.37 8.46 -7.88
CA THR A 81 -6.13 7.12 -7.32
C THR A 81 -6.34 6.09 -8.42
N GLU A 82 -5.38 5.17 -8.57
CA GLU A 82 -5.43 4.07 -9.54
C GLU A 82 -5.48 2.69 -8.86
N ASP A 83 -5.11 2.63 -7.58
CA ASP A 83 -5.06 1.47 -6.69
C ASP A 83 -6.26 1.46 -5.73
N MET A 84 -7.49 1.32 -6.26
CA MET A 84 -8.70 1.26 -5.42
C MET A 84 -8.79 -0.10 -4.72
N ASP A 85 -8.51 -0.11 -3.43
CA ASP A 85 -8.48 -1.32 -2.60
C ASP A 85 -9.87 -1.73 -2.08
N ASP A 86 -10.81 -0.80 -1.96
CA ASP A 86 -12.11 -1.04 -1.35
C ASP A 86 -13.29 -0.52 -2.17
N ALA A 87 -14.36 -1.31 -2.22
CA ALA A 87 -15.64 -0.96 -2.81
C ALA A 87 -16.78 -1.20 -1.81
N LEU A 88 -17.79 -0.34 -1.87
CA LEU A 88 -18.90 -0.30 -0.93
C LEU A 88 -20.24 -0.49 -1.64
N TYR A 89 -21.09 -1.32 -1.07
CA TYR A 89 -22.50 -1.45 -1.44
C TYR A 89 -23.34 -1.43 -0.16
N ALA A 90 -24.41 -0.63 -0.14
CA ALA A 90 -25.31 -0.56 1.00
C ALA A 90 -26.77 -0.55 0.55
N GLU A 91 -27.63 -1.22 1.32
CA GLU A 91 -29.08 -1.22 1.14
C GLU A 91 -29.81 -1.14 2.49
N GLU A 92 -31.02 -0.58 2.47
CA GLU A 92 -31.89 -0.55 3.64
C GLU A 92 -32.75 -1.82 3.67
N LEU A 93 -32.78 -2.47 4.83
CA LEU A 93 -33.61 -3.64 5.10
C LEU A 93 -35.04 -3.21 5.47
N ALA A 94 -35.99 -4.15 5.34
CA ALA A 94 -37.40 -3.89 5.59
C ALA A 94 -37.72 -3.44 7.04
N ASP A 95 -36.83 -3.70 7.99
CA ASP A 95 -36.95 -3.32 9.41
C ASP A 95 -36.23 -2.00 9.75
N GLY A 96 -35.70 -1.28 8.74
CA GLY A 96 -35.01 0.00 8.91
C GLY A 96 -33.54 -0.12 9.30
N ARG A 97 -32.97 -1.33 9.34
CA ARG A 97 -31.52 -1.55 9.45
C ARG A 97 -30.83 -1.36 8.10
N LEU A 98 -29.51 -1.18 8.09
CA LEU A 98 -28.71 -1.13 6.86
C LEU A 98 -27.92 -2.41 6.71
N GLN A 99 -27.92 -3.01 5.53
CA GLN A 99 -26.95 -4.03 5.15
C GLN A 99 -25.80 -3.34 4.40
N LEU A 100 -24.58 -3.45 4.93
CA LEU A 100 -23.36 -2.96 4.29
C LEU A 100 -22.56 -4.16 3.80
N THR A 101 -22.18 -4.16 2.53
CA THR A 101 -21.18 -5.06 1.97
C THR A 101 -19.95 -4.25 1.58
N VAL A 102 -18.81 -4.60 2.15
CA VAL A 102 -17.49 -4.06 1.82
C VAL A 102 -16.73 -5.12 1.04
N ALA A 103 -16.32 -4.83 -0.18
CA ALA A 103 -15.47 -5.69 -1.00
C ALA A 103 -14.05 -5.11 -1.01
N ILE A 104 -13.07 -5.93 -0.67
CA ILE A 104 -11.65 -5.57 -0.63
C ILE A 104 -10.92 -6.31 -1.75
N ALA A 105 -10.06 -5.61 -2.47
CA ALA A 105 -9.17 -6.18 -3.48
C ALA A 105 -8.45 -7.42 -2.95
N ASP A 106 -8.32 -8.45 -3.78
CA ASP A 106 -7.73 -9.75 -3.39
C ASP A 106 -6.37 -9.99 -4.08
N PRO A 107 -5.28 -9.30 -3.65
CA PRO A 107 -3.94 -9.56 -4.19
C PRO A 107 -3.43 -10.96 -3.83
N THR A 108 -3.97 -11.60 -2.79
CA THR A 108 -3.61 -12.96 -2.40
C THR A 108 -4.05 -14.01 -3.42
N ALA A 109 -5.11 -13.74 -4.18
CA ALA A 109 -5.49 -14.54 -5.35
C ALA A 109 -4.39 -14.60 -6.42
N TRP A 110 -3.40 -13.68 -6.39
CA TRP A 110 -2.31 -13.60 -7.36
C TRP A 110 -0.95 -13.92 -6.75
N ILE A 111 -0.78 -13.67 -5.45
CA ILE A 111 0.50 -13.74 -4.75
C ILE A 111 0.45 -14.86 -3.72
N ALA A 112 1.03 -16.01 -4.07
CA ALA A 112 1.15 -17.14 -3.15
C ALA A 112 2.11 -16.81 -2.00
N GLU A 113 1.79 -17.29 -0.80
CA GLU A 113 2.68 -17.21 0.36
C GLU A 113 4.03 -17.86 0.06
N GLY A 114 5.13 -17.19 0.47
CA GLY A 114 6.50 -17.64 0.25
C GLY A 114 7.02 -17.41 -1.17
N SER A 115 6.20 -16.90 -2.09
CA SER A 115 6.63 -16.55 -3.44
C SER A 115 7.66 -15.40 -3.45
N LYS A 116 8.30 -15.17 -4.60
CA LYS A 116 9.23 -14.04 -4.75
C LYS A 116 8.53 -12.69 -4.55
N LEU A 117 7.27 -12.57 -5.02
CA LEU A 117 6.47 -11.37 -4.86
C LEU A 117 6.06 -11.16 -3.40
N ASP A 118 5.62 -12.21 -2.71
CA ASP A 118 5.31 -12.15 -1.28
C ASP A 118 6.52 -11.72 -0.45
N ASN A 119 7.70 -12.31 -0.68
CA ASN A 119 8.92 -11.91 0.01
C ASN A 119 9.32 -10.44 -0.28
N ALA A 120 9.15 -9.98 -1.53
CA ALA A 120 9.39 -8.58 -1.88
C ALA A 120 8.40 -7.63 -1.19
N ALA A 121 7.11 -8.00 -1.16
CA ALA A 121 6.07 -7.26 -0.46
C ALA A 121 6.35 -7.21 1.06
N LYS A 122 6.74 -8.31 1.68
CA LYS A 122 7.14 -8.40 3.10
C LYS A 122 8.33 -7.49 3.45
N ILE A 123 9.30 -7.36 2.55
CA ILE A 123 10.45 -6.45 2.75
C ILE A 123 10.02 -4.99 2.71
N ARG A 124 9.13 -4.62 1.78
CA ARG A 124 8.64 -3.24 1.61
C ARG A 124 7.59 -2.85 2.67
N ALA A 125 6.77 -3.80 3.09
CA ALA A 125 5.65 -3.70 4.05
C ALA A 125 4.50 -2.73 3.72
N PHE A 126 4.77 -1.65 2.98
CA PHE A 126 3.77 -0.65 2.60
C PHE A 126 4.17 0.05 1.29
N THR A 127 3.18 0.64 0.60
CA THR A 127 3.43 1.59 -0.48
C THR A 127 3.90 2.92 0.12
N ASN A 128 5.01 3.46 -0.37
CA ASN A 128 5.51 4.76 0.08
C ASN A 128 4.89 5.89 -0.75
N TYR A 129 3.95 6.63 -0.18
CA TYR A 129 3.33 7.78 -0.83
C TYR A 129 4.14 9.05 -0.56
N LEU A 130 4.71 9.61 -1.63
CA LEU A 130 5.49 10.84 -1.60
C LEU A 130 4.70 11.96 -2.30
N PRO A 131 5.03 13.24 -2.06
CA PRO A 131 4.41 14.31 -2.82
C PRO A 131 4.60 14.08 -4.33
N GLY A 132 3.50 13.92 -5.06
CA GLY A 132 3.48 13.79 -6.52
C GLY A 132 3.62 12.37 -7.09
N PHE A 133 4.07 11.35 -6.33
CA PHE A 133 4.13 9.96 -6.80
C PHE A 133 4.24 8.96 -5.64
N ASN A 134 3.99 7.68 -5.92
CA ASN A 134 4.17 6.59 -4.99
C ASN A 134 5.26 5.59 -5.45
N ILE A 135 5.81 4.87 -4.49
CA ILE A 135 6.65 3.70 -4.73
C ILE A 135 5.88 2.49 -4.20
N PRO A 136 5.22 1.72 -5.08
CA PRO A 136 4.25 0.73 -4.66
C PRO A 136 4.93 -0.46 -3.97
N MET A 137 4.19 -1.06 -3.03
CA MET A 137 4.56 -2.31 -2.38
C MET A 137 4.57 -3.47 -3.38
N LEU A 138 3.61 -3.46 -4.30
CA LEU A 138 3.40 -4.47 -5.32
C LEU A 138 3.77 -3.92 -6.71
N PRO A 139 3.97 -4.79 -7.72
CA PRO A 139 4.13 -4.38 -9.10
C PRO A 139 2.91 -3.57 -9.56
N ARG A 140 3.11 -2.53 -10.39
CA ARG A 140 2.02 -1.64 -10.83
C ARG A 140 0.93 -2.38 -11.57
N GLU A 141 1.30 -3.37 -12.36
CA GLU A 141 0.36 -4.21 -13.10
C GLU A 141 -0.56 -5.01 -12.15
N LEU A 142 -0.11 -5.28 -10.92
CA LEU A 142 -0.96 -5.87 -9.89
C LEU A 142 -1.76 -4.82 -9.13
N SER A 143 -1.10 -3.77 -8.60
CA SER A 143 -1.77 -2.78 -7.74
C SER A 143 -2.73 -1.88 -8.51
N ASP A 144 -2.31 -1.36 -9.67
CA ASP A 144 -3.00 -0.28 -10.39
C ASP A 144 -4.00 -0.85 -11.43
N ASP A 145 -3.97 -2.17 -11.67
CA ASP A 145 -4.79 -2.86 -12.67
C ASP A 145 -5.50 -4.13 -12.14
N LEU A 146 -4.78 -5.25 -11.97
CA LEU A 146 -5.40 -6.56 -11.71
C LEU A 146 -6.15 -6.63 -10.36
N CYS A 147 -5.62 -5.97 -9.32
CA CYS A 147 -6.22 -5.96 -7.98
C CYS A 147 -7.13 -4.74 -7.78
N SER A 148 -6.84 -3.62 -8.46
CA SER A 148 -7.63 -2.41 -8.37
C SER A 148 -9.08 -2.68 -8.77
N LEU A 149 -10.03 -2.26 -7.93
CA LEU A 149 -11.47 -2.40 -8.15
C LEU A 149 -11.97 -1.36 -9.15
N ARG A 150 -11.52 -1.50 -10.40
CA ARG A 150 -11.80 -0.57 -11.50
C ARG A 150 -13.26 -0.63 -11.93
N ALA A 151 -13.79 0.54 -12.27
CA ALA A 151 -15.17 0.66 -12.73
C ALA A 151 -15.42 -0.13 -14.02
N ASN A 152 -16.54 -0.86 -14.06
CA ASN A 152 -17.03 -1.70 -15.13
C ASN A 152 -16.18 -2.93 -15.45
N GLU A 153 -15.25 -3.29 -14.56
CA GLU A 153 -14.43 -4.48 -14.70
C GLU A 153 -14.76 -5.48 -13.59
N VAL A 154 -14.77 -6.78 -13.94
CA VAL A 154 -14.99 -7.83 -12.95
C VAL A 154 -13.67 -8.10 -12.22
N ARG A 155 -13.70 -8.07 -10.89
CA ARG A 155 -12.50 -8.27 -10.05
C ARG A 155 -12.75 -9.28 -8.93
N PRO A 156 -11.74 -10.10 -8.58
CA PRO A 156 -11.81 -10.94 -7.39
C PRO A 156 -11.68 -10.05 -6.15
N ALA A 157 -12.54 -10.27 -5.17
CA ALA A 157 -12.55 -9.55 -3.91
C ALA A 157 -12.78 -10.49 -2.72
N LEU A 158 -12.22 -10.11 -1.58
CA LEU A 158 -12.64 -10.62 -0.27
C LEU A 158 -13.70 -9.66 0.28
N ALA A 159 -14.91 -10.16 0.46
CA ALA A 159 -16.05 -9.36 0.90
C ALA A 159 -16.41 -9.63 2.36
N CYS A 160 -16.90 -8.59 3.02
CA CYS A 160 -17.50 -8.62 4.35
C CYS A 160 -18.91 -8.03 4.28
N ARG A 161 -19.92 -8.79 4.71
CA ARG A 161 -21.29 -8.33 4.86
C ARG A 161 -21.63 -8.20 6.34
N MET A 162 -22.21 -7.07 6.71
CA MET A 162 -22.63 -6.77 8.08
C MET A 162 -23.96 -6.04 8.09
N ILE A 163 -24.72 -6.23 9.16
CA ILE A 163 -25.93 -5.44 9.42
C ILE A 163 -25.60 -4.33 10.43
N ILE A 164 -26.06 -3.13 10.13
CA ILE A 164 -25.91 -1.93 10.95
C ILE A 164 -27.30 -1.54 11.46
N ALA A 165 -27.45 -1.51 12.77
CA ALA A 165 -28.67 -1.09 13.45
C ALA A 165 -28.91 0.42 13.29
N ALA A 166 -30.13 0.87 13.60
CA ALA A 166 -30.53 2.27 13.44
C ALA A 166 -29.72 3.25 14.31
N ASP A 167 -29.11 2.78 15.39
CA ASP A 167 -28.20 3.55 16.25
C ASP A 167 -26.73 3.49 15.81
N GLY A 168 -26.44 2.76 14.73
CA GLY A 168 -25.10 2.55 14.18
C GLY A 168 -24.34 1.36 14.77
N ALA A 169 -24.93 0.58 15.68
CA ALA A 169 -24.30 -0.64 16.18
C ALA A 169 -24.20 -1.70 15.07
N ILE A 170 -23.08 -2.44 15.03
CA ILE A 170 -22.89 -3.57 14.13
C ILE A 170 -23.48 -4.82 14.80
N ASP A 171 -24.33 -5.54 14.09
CA ASP A 171 -24.92 -6.82 14.52
C ASP A 171 -23.86 -7.93 14.56
N ASP A 172 -24.10 -8.99 15.34
CA ASP A 172 -23.17 -10.12 15.47
C ASP A 172 -23.15 -11.01 14.20
N ASP A 173 -24.16 -10.89 13.33
CA ASP A 173 -24.25 -11.61 12.05
C ASP A 173 -23.35 -10.99 10.96
N ILE A 174 -22.04 -11.20 11.13
CA ILE A 174 -21.00 -10.76 10.18
C ILE A 174 -20.53 -11.95 9.34
N ALA A 175 -20.52 -11.80 8.02
CA ALA A 175 -20.10 -12.84 7.09
C ALA A 175 -18.93 -12.39 6.21
N PHE A 176 -17.84 -13.15 6.22
CA PHE A 176 -16.72 -13.01 5.29
C PHE A 176 -16.80 -14.08 4.19
N PHE A 177 -16.62 -13.69 2.94
CA PHE A 177 -16.69 -14.61 1.79
C PHE A 177 -15.91 -14.06 0.60
N CYS A 178 -15.48 -14.93 -0.30
CA CYS A 178 -14.85 -14.52 -1.55
C CYS A 178 -15.91 -14.21 -2.60
N GLY A 179 -15.67 -13.23 -3.46
CA GLY A 179 -16.59 -12.83 -4.50
C GLY A 179 -15.89 -12.36 -5.77
N HIS A 180 -16.68 -12.29 -6.84
CA HIS A 180 -16.38 -11.46 -8.01
C HIS A 180 -17.32 -10.27 -7.99
N ASP A 181 -16.79 -9.07 -7.89
CA ASP A 181 -17.57 -7.84 -7.95
C ASP A 181 -17.35 -7.11 -9.28
N ARG A 182 -18.20 -6.10 -9.51
CA ARG A 182 -18.03 -5.13 -10.58
C ARG A 182 -18.43 -3.77 -10.03
N VAL A 183 -17.47 -2.87 -9.93
CA VAL A 183 -17.71 -1.49 -9.49
C VAL A 183 -18.43 -0.74 -10.60
N GLU A 184 -19.48 0.00 -10.29
CA GLU A 184 -20.22 0.83 -11.27
C GLU A 184 -19.49 2.15 -11.54
N GLY A 185 -18.87 2.74 -10.50
CA GLY A 185 -18.19 4.01 -10.62
C GLY A 185 -17.26 4.33 -9.46
N GLN A 186 -16.25 5.16 -9.74
CA GLN A 186 -15.38 5.79 -8.75
C GLN A 186 -15.92 7.20 -8.46
N ALA A 187 -16.14 7.51 -7.19
CA ALA A 187 -16.62 8.80 -6.73
C ALA A 187 -15.57 9.54 -5.91
N GLY A 188 -15.49 10.86 -6.04
CA GLY A 188 -14.65 11.67 -5.17
C GLY A 188 -15.29 11.96 -3.82
N VAL A 189 -14.54 11.96 -2.72
CA VAL A 189 -15.05 12.34 -1.38
C VAL A 189 -15.82 13.67 -1.41
N ARG A 190 -15.26 14.70 -2.08
CA ARG A 190 -15.94 16.01 -2.23
C ARG A 190 -17.24 15.92 -3.02
N GLN A 191 -17.33 15.02 -4.00
CA GLN A 191 -18.55 14.79 -4.77
C GLN A 191 -19.61 14.13 -3.88
N CYS A 192 -19.23 13.10 -3.12
CA CYS A 192 -20.12 12.43 -2.16
C CYS A 192 -20.66 13.41 -1.11
N LEU A 193 -19.80 14.29 -0.56
CA LEU A 193 -20.24 15.30 0.41
C LEU A 193 -21.28 16.27 -0.18
N ARG A 194 -21.07 16.74 -1.42
CA ARG A 194 -22.05 17.58 -2.11
C ARG A 194 -23.39 16.87 -2.31
N LEU A 195 -23.37 15.59 -2.70
CA LEU A 195 -24.59 14.80 -2.87
C LEU A 195 -25.32 14.58 -1.54
N ALA A 196 -24.57 14.48 -0.44
CA ALA A 196 -25.12 14.38 0.92
C ALA A 196 -25.60 15.72 1.50
N GLY A 197 -25.48 16.83 0.75
CA GLY A 197 -25.87 18.16 1.22
C GLY A 197 -24.98 18.72 2.34
N LYS A 198 -23.73 18.24 2.44
CA LYS A 198 -22.73 18.68 3.42
C LYS A 198 -21.71 19.67 2.83
#